data_AF-A0A3B8WJ52-F1
#
_entry.id   AF-A0A3B8WJ52-F1
#
_cell.length_a   1.000
_cell.length_b   1.000
_cell.length_c   1.000
_cell.angle_alpha   90.00
_cell.angle_beta   90.00
_cell.angle_gamma   90.00
#
_symmetry.space_group_name_H-M   'P 1'
#
loop_
_entity.id
_entity.type
_entity.pdbx_description
1 polymer ?
#
loop_
_entity_poly.entity_id
_entity_poly.type
_entity_poly.pdbx_seq_one_letter_code
_entity_poly.pdbx_strand_id
1 'polypeptide(L)'
;MSKSRGTFIMARTYLDHLNPEYLRYYFAAKLTGGVDDMDLNLEDFAARVNSDLVGKVVNIASRSAGFVTKRFDGKLGKVTEQDKLKEFIDAGEQIADFYEAREFGRAMRRIMELADIANQYVNDEQPWVIAKQEGQDDKLQAICTNALNMFRLLMTYLAPVLPKTADAAQSFLNARLDWNNRANLLENHGIDKFKPLMNRVDMAQIEKMLDASKEEMPAAVGQPSAAPTADLEPVAEEIEFPDFAKVDLRVAKIVKAEHVEGADKLLRLTLDIGHGERNVFAGIKSAYKPEDLEGRMTVMVANLKPRKMKFGMSEGMVLAAGPGGKEIFILSPDSGATPGMRVM
;
A
#
# COMPACT_ATOMS: atom_id res chain seq x y z
N MET A 1 3.87 0.09 6.56
CA MET A 1 2.47 -0.36 6.32
C MET A 1 2.18 -1.59 7.18
N SER A 2 1.01 -1.67 7.83
CA SER A 2 0.63 -2.74 8.76
C SER A 2 -0.70 -3.36 8.37
N LYS A 3 -0.72 -4.70 8.24
CA LYS A 3 -1.91 -5.47 7.89
C LYS A 3 -2.98 -5.42 8.99
N SER A 4 -2.60 -5.62 10.25
CA SER A 4 -3.52 -5.58 11.39
C SER A 4 -4.17 -4.22 11.61
N ARG A 5 -3.48 -3.12 11.24
CA ARG A 5 -4.02 -1.76 11.30
C ARG A 5 -4.74 -1.32 10.02
N GLY A 6 -4.93 -2.20 9.02
CA GLY A 6 -5.57 -1.86 7.74
C GLY A 6 -4.79 -0.85 6.87
N THR A 7 -3.52 -0.61 7.18
CA THR A 7 -2.67 0.37 6.48
C THR A 7 -1.81 -0.28 5.39
N PHE A 8 -2.06 -1.56 5.09
CA PHE A 8 -1.55 -2.25 3.91
C PHE A 8 -2.64 -2.21 2.83
N ILE A 9 -2.72 -1.10 2.12
CA ILE A 9 -3.80 -0.81 1.18
C ILE A 9 -3.37 -1.26 -0.22
N MET A 10 -4.15 -2.16 -0.83
CA MET A 10 -3.90 -2.53 -2.23
C MET A 10 -4.32 -1.38 -3.15
N ALA A 11 -3.63 -1.25 -4.29
CA ALA A 11 -3.98 -0.23 -5.28
C ALA A 11 -5.42 -0.38 -5.80
N ARG A 12 -5.94 -1.61 -5.90
CA ARG A 12 -7.34 -1.87 -6.28
C ARG A 12 -8.31 -1.33 -5.24
N THR A 13 -8.14 -1.71 -3.97
CA THR A 13 -8.93 -1.21 -2.84
C THR A 13 -8.95 0.33 -2.81
N TYR A 14 -7.80 0.97 -3.00
CA TYR A 14 -7.74 2.44 -3.08
C TYR A 14 -8.65 2.99 -4.18
N LEU A 15 -8.58 2.44 -5.40
CA LEU A 15 -9.34 2.89 -6.56
C LEU A 15 -10.86 2.71 -6.40
N ASP A 16 -11.29 1.73 -5.61
CA ASP A 16 -12.71 1.48 -5.34
C ASP A 16 -13.33 2.54 -4.41
N HIS A 17 -12.50 3.29 -3.67
CA HIS A 17 -12.97 4.28 -2.71
C HIS A 17 -12.54 5.73 -3.00
N LEU A 18 -11.38 5.94 -3.62
CA LEU A 18 -10.76 7.25 -3.79
C LEU A 18 -10.28 7.48 -5.22
N ASN A 19 -10.29 8.74 -5.65
CA ASN A 19 -9.73 9.14 -6.94
C ASN A 19 -8.19 8.97 -6.90
N PRO A 20 -7.57 8.23 -7.85
CA PRO A 20 -6.11 8.04 -7.88
C PRO A 20 -5.31 9.33 -7.97
N GLU A 21 -5.88 10.40 -8.52
CA GLU A 21 -5.18 11.67 -8.64
C GLU A 21 -4.91 12.34 -7.28
N TYR A 22 -5.69 12.00 -6.24
CA TYR A 22 -5.43 12.46 -4.89
C TYR A 22 -4.09 11.90 -4.39
N LEU A 23 -3.86 10.59 -4.57
CA LEU A 23 -2.60 9.94 -4.16
C LEU A 23 -1.42 10.41 -5.00
N ARG A 24 -1.62 10.55 -6.33
CA ARG A 24 -0.58 11.09 -7.23
C ARG A 24 -0.13 12.48 -6.78
N TYR A 25 -1.08 13.36 -6.47
CA TYR A 25 -0.76 14.70 -5.98
C TYR A 25 -0.02 14.66 -4.64
N TYR A 26 -0.54 13.89 -3.69
CA TYR A 26 0.05 13.82 -2.36
C TYR A 26 1.49 13.31 -2.40
N PHE A 27 1.76 12.30 -3.23
CA PHE A 27 3.11 11.80 -3.46
C PHE A 27 3.98 12.84 -4.17
N ALA A 28 3.50 13.46 -5.26
CA ALA A 28 4.25 14.51 -5.94
C ALA A 28 4.61 15.67 -5.01
N ALA A 29 3.72 16.04 -4.08
CA ALA A 29 3.97 17.11 -3.12
C ALA A 29 5.05 16.79 -2.07
N LYS A 30 5.35 15.51 -1.86
CA LYS A 30 6.34 15.04 -0.87
C LYS A 30 7.63 14.48 -1.49
N LEU A 31 7.61 14.05 -2.74
CA LEU A 31 8.76 13.47 -3.43
C LEU A 31 9.88 14.50 -3.66
N THR A 32 11.12 14.10 -3.36
CA THR A 32 12.36 14.86 -3.58
C THR A 32 13.26 14.08 -4.55
N GLY A 33 14.38 14.67 -4.97
CA GLY A 33 15.39 13.96 -5.75
C GLY A 33 16.18 12.91 -4.95
N GLY A 34 15.98 12.84 -3.63
CA GLY A 34 16.64 11.95 -2.69
C GLY A 34 15.94 10.60 -2.50
N VAL A 35 16.55 9.73 -1.70
CA VAL A 35 15.98 8.44 -1.30
C VAL A 35 15.52 8.58 0.15
N ASP A 36 14.26 8.96 0.32
CA ASP A 36 13.65 9.17 1.62
C ASP A 36 12.38 8.30 1.75
N ASP A 37 12.15 7.77 2.95
CA ASP A 37 10.88 7.12 3.26
C ASP A 37 9.76 8.17 3.30
N MET A 38 8.65 7.87 2.64
CA MET A 38 7.50 8.78 2.59
C MET A 38 6.36 8.27 3.46
N ASP A 39 6.01 9.07 4.47
CA ASP A 39 4.86 8.79 5.33
C ASP A 39 3.54 9.27 4.68
N LEU A 40 2.55 8.37 4.66
CA LEU A 40 1.17 8.66 4.24
C LEU A 40 0.30 8.85 5.48
N ASN A 41 0.28 10.08 6.00
CA ASN A 41 -0.66 10.48 7.02
C ASN A 41 -2.00 10.83 6.35
N LEU A 42 -3.05 10.07 6.68
CA LEU A 42 -4.34 10.15 5.99
C LEU A 42 -5.11 11.46 6.26
N GLU A 43 -4.91 12.07 7.43
CA GLU A 43 -5.50 13.37 7.77
C GLU A 43 -4.81 14.50 6.98
N ASP A 44 -3.47 14.53 6.96
CA ASP A 44 -2.69 15.47 6.14
C ASP A 44 -2.97 15.24 4.64
N PHE A 45 -3.14 13.99 4.21
CA PHE A 45 -3.56 13.65 2.85
C PHE A 45 -4.88 14.30 2.46
N ALA A 46 -5.93 14.11 3.26
CA ALA A 46 -7.23 14.70 2.99
C ALA A 46 -7.15 16.25 3.04
N ALA A 47 -6.49 16.80 4.07
CA ALA A 47 -6.37 18.24 4.25
C ALA A 47 -5.63 18.91 3.08
N ARG A 48 -4.50 18.34 2.65
CA ARG A 48 -3.67 18.86 1.57
C ARG A 48 -4.39 18.80 0.22
N VAL A 49 -4.95 17.66 -0.15
CA VAL A 49 -5.71 17.53 -1.41
C VAL A 49 -6.89 18.50 -1.45
N ASN A 50 -7.63 18.60 -0.34
CA ASN A 50 -8.78 19.50 -0.23
C ASN A 50 -8.40 20.98 -0.28
N SER A 51 -7.27 21.36 0.34
CA SER A 51 -6.81 22.75 0.35
C SER A 51 -6.24 23.13 -1.00
N ASP A 52 -5.28 22.36 -1.50
CA ASP A 52 -4.51 22.72 -2.70
C ASP A 52 -5.33 22.55 -3.98
N LEU A 53 -5.90 21.36 -4.21
CA LEU A 53 -6.55 21.08 -5.49
C LEU A 53 -7.95 21.68 -5.56
N VAL A 54 -8.77 21.40 -4.54
CA VAL A 54 -10.16 21.88 -4.53
C VAL A 54 -10.24 23.34 -4.09
N GLY A 55 -9.54 23.71 -3.01
CA GLY A 55 -9.61 25.03 -2.40
C GLY A 55 -8.86 26.13 -3.15
N LYS A 56 -7.75 25.79 -3.85
CA LYS A 56 -6.97 26.76 -4.62
C LYS A 56 -7.17 26.59 -6.13
N VAL A 57 -6.73 25.48 -6.71
CA VAL A 57 -6.63 25.33 -8.18
C VAL A 57 -7.99 25.31 -8.86
N VAL A 58 -8.86 24.35 -8.50
CA VAL A 58 -10.19 24.19 -9.12
C VAL A 58 -11.12 25.37 -8.76
N ASN A 59 -10.89 26.00 -7.60
CA ASN A 59 -11.65 27.16 -7.13
C ASN A 59 -11.53 28.38 -8.07
N ILE A 60 -10.39 28.56 -8.73
CA ILE A 60 -10.20 29.66 -9.70
C ILE A 60 -11.20 29.51 -10.85
N ALA A 61 -11.27 28.32 -11.47
CA ALA A 61 -12.18 28.05 -12.56
C ALA A 61 -13.65 28.14 -12.12
N SER A 62 -13.99 27.56 -10.95
CA SER A 62 -15.37 27.54 -10.46
C SER A 62 -15.92 28.95 -10.17
N ARG A 63 -15.08 29.88 -9.70
CA ARG A 63 -15.46 31.26 -9.39
C ARG A 63 -15.57 32.17 -10.61
N SER A 64 -14.91 31.84 -11.72
CA SER A 64 -14.85 32.70 -12.91
C SER A 64 -15.68 32.18 -14.09
N ALA A 65 -15.72 30.87 -14.33
CA ALA A 65 -16.36 30.29 -15.51
C ALA A 65 -17.88 30.51 -15.57
N GLY A 66 -18.54 30.58 -14.42
CA GLY A 66 -19.97 30.83 -14.32
C GLY A 66 -20.37 32.20 -14.88
N PHE A 67 -19.54 33.24 -14.71
CA PHE A 67 -19.81 34.56 -15.29
C PHE A 67 -19.66 34.53 -16.81
N VAL A 68 -18.60 33.89 -17.31
CA VAL A 68 -18.34 33.77 -18.75
C VAL A 68 -19.47 33.08 -19.48
N THR A 69 -19.89 31.92 -18.98
CA THR A 69 -20.93 31.11 -19.63
C THR A 69 -22.32 31.73 -19.54
N LYS A 70 -22.63 32.48 -18.47
CA LYS A 70 -23.96 33.10 -18.29
C LYS A 70 -24.10 34.48 -18.92
N ARG A 71 -23.04 35.27 -18.98
CA ARG A 71 -23.09 36.68 -19.39
C ARG A 71 -22.43 36.96 -20.74
N PHE A 72 -21.49 36.12 -21.14
CA PHE A 72 -20.64 36.36 -22.32
C PHE A 72 -20.73 35.22 -23.34
N ASP A 73 -21.83 34.45 -23.32
CA ASP A 73 -22.10 33.33 -24.23
C ASP A 73 -20.95 32.31 -24.31
N GLY A 74 -20.30 32.05 -23.16
CA GLY A 74 -19.16 31.14 -23.09
C GLY A 74 -17.90 31.67 -23.76
N LYS A 75 -17.80 32.96 -24.08
CA LYS A 75 -16.65 33.53 -24.78
C LYS A 75 -15.73 34.32 -23.84
N LEU A 76 -14.45 33.99 -23.84
CA LEU A 76 -13.40 34.76 -23.19
C LEU A 76 -13.16 36.07 -23.95
N GLY A 77 -12.78 37.11 -23.21
CA GLY A 77 -12.50 38.44 -23.73
C GLY A 77 -11.02 38.61 -24.10
N LYS A 78 -10.53 39.84 -23.93
CA LYS A 78 -9.10 40.18 -24.06
C LYS A 78 -8.37 39.99 -22.73
N VAL A 79 -7.10 39.64 -22.81
CA VAL A 79 -6.19 39.63 -21.68
C VAL A 79 -5.79 41.06 -21.34
N THR A 80 -5.93 41.42 -20.07
CA THR A 80 -5.55 42.76 -19.55
C THR A 80 -4.39 42.68 -18.55
N GLU A 81 -4.15 41.51 -17.95
CA GLU A 81 -3.12 41.31 -16.92
C GLU A 81 -1.87 40.63 -17.50
N GLN A 82 -1.27 41.24 -18.52
CA GLN A 82 -0.12 40.67 -19.25
C GLN A 82 1.07 40.38 -18.31
N ASP A 83 1.41 41.31 -17.42
CA ASP A 83 2.55 41.14 -16.51
C ASP A 83 2.33 40.01 -15.50
N LYS A 84 1.11 39.89 -14.95
CA LYS A 84 0.77 38.78 -14.05
C LYS A 84 0.81 37.44 -14.78
N LEU A 85 0.27 37.36 -15.99
CA LEU A 85 0.32 36.12 -16.77
C LEU A 85 1.73 35.77 -17.21
N LYS A 86 2.58 36.77 -17.48
CA LYS A 86 3.99 36.56 -17.77
C LYS A 86 4.71 35.85 -16.60
N GLU A 87 4.41 36.23 -15.35
CA GLU A 87 4.96 35.53 -14.18
C GLU A 87 4.64 34.03 -14.19
N PHE A 88 3.40 33.67 -14.55
CA PHE A 88 2.98 32.27 -14.63
C PHE A 88 3.66 31.55 -15.79
N ILE A 89 3.81 32.20 -16.95
CA ILE A 89 4.47 31.65 -18.13
C ILE A 89 5.95 31.40 -17.86
N ASP A 90 6.65 32.38 -17.30
CA ASP A 90 8.08 32.32 -17.02
C ASP A 90 8.39 31.25 -15.95
N ALA A 91 7.52 31.07 -14.96
CA ALA A 91 7.66 30.03 -13.95
C ALA A 91 7.70 28.61 -14.54
N GLY A 92 7.19 28.40 -15.76
CA GLY A 92 7.21 27.11 -16.43
C GLY A 92 8.62 26.56 -16.67
N GLU A 93 9.64 27.40 -16.86
CA GLU A 93 11.03 26.91 -17.00
C GLU A 93 11.50 26.30 -15.67
N GLN A 94 11.35 27.05 -14.57
CA GLN A 94 11.73 26.59 -13.23
C GLN A 94 10.97 25.33 -12.79
N ILE A 95 9.68 25.23 -13.11
CA ILE A 95 8.88 24.05 -12.76
C ILE A 95 9.35 22.84 -13.59
N ALA A 96 9.73 23.03 -14.85
CA ALA A 96 10.29 21.97 -15.69
C ALA A 96 11.61 21.45 -15.10
N ASP A 97 12.51 22.34 -14.71
CA ASP A 97 13.78 21.99 -14.04
C ASP A 97 13.53 21.13 -12.79
N PHE A 98 12.52 21.49 -11.98
CA PHE A 98 12.15 20.70 -10.80
C PHE A 98 11.61 19.32 -11.16
N TYR A 99 10.78 19.19 -12.20
CA TYR A 99 10.32 17.88 -12.67
C TYR A 99 11.49 17.02 -13.18
N GLU A 100 12.39 17.58 -13.99
CA GLU A 100 13.54 16.87 -14.55
C GLU A 100 14.52 16.41 -13.47
N ALA A 101 14.75 17.26 -12.46
CA ALA A 101 15.57 16.94 -11.30
C ALA A 101 14.89 15.96 -10.31
N ARG A 102 13.63 15.56 -10.56
CA ARG A 102 12.78 14.75 -9.66
C ARG A 102 12.44 15.46 -8.33
N GLU A 103 12.60 16.77 -8.28
CA GLU A 103 12.22 17.64 -7.17
C GLU A 103 10.72 17.98 -7.21
N PHE A 104 9.86 16.96 -7.26
CA PHE A 104 8.41 17.14 -7.45
C PHE A 104 7.77 17.99 -6.36
N GLY A 105 8.20 17.86 -5.10
CA GLY A 105 7.69 18.67 -4.01
C GLY A 105 7.95 20.17 -4.21
N ARG A 106 9.10 20.52 -4.82
CA ARG A 106 9.42 21.91 -5.19
C ARG A 106 8.55 22.38 -6.35
N ALA A 107 8.33 21.53 -7.36
CA ALA A 107 7.40 21.82 -8.46
C ALA A 107 5.98 22.10 -7.91
N MET A 108 5.45 21.22 -7.06
CA MET A 108 4.11 21.36 -6.48
C MET A 108 4.00 22.64 -5.64
N ARG A 109 5.01 22.95 -4.82
CA ARG A 109 5.04 24.19 -4.04
C ARG A 109 5.00 25.41 -4.94
N ARG A 110 5.83 25.47 -5.99
CA ARG A 110 5.85 26.60 -6.92
C ARG A 110 4.52 26.78 -7.65
N ILE A 111 3.87 25.67 -8.04
CA ILE A 111 2.53 25.71 -8.64
C ILE A 111 1.50 26.25 -7.63
N MET A 112 1.55 25.84 -6.35
CA MET A 112 0.62 26.33 -5.34
C MET A 112 0.83 27.81 -4.98
N GLU A 113 2.07 28.32 -5.01
CA GLU A 113 2.35 29.75 -4.89
C GLU A 113 1.67 30.56 -6.03
N LEU A 114 1.76 30.07 -7.27
CA LEU A 114 1.03 30.66 -8.40
C LEU A 114 -0.50 30.56 -8.21
N ALA A 115 -1.00 29.45 -7.67
CA ALA A 115 -2.42 29.31 -7.37
C ALA A 115 -2.89 30.29 -6.29
N ASP A 116 -2.05 30.60 -5.30
CA ASP A 116 -2.32 31.62 -4.29
C ASP A 116 -2.39 33.02 -4.92
N ILE A 117 -1.47 33.36 -5.83
CA ILE A 117 -1.49 34.61 -6.59
C ILE A 117 -2.78 34.73 -7.43
N ALA A 118 -3.19 33.65 -8.10
CA ALA A 118 -4.42 33.64 -8.89
C ALA A 118 -5.67 33.80 -8.00
N ASN A 119 -5.73 33.14 -6.85
CA ASN A 119 -6.85 33.31 -5.92
C ASN A 119 -6.88 34.72 -5.33
N GLN A 120 -5.71 35.29 -5.01
CA GLN A 120 -5.60 36.68 -4.56
C GLN A 120 -6.12 37.64 -5.64
N TYR A 121 -5.73 37.45 -6.90
CA TYR A 121 -6.25 38.25 -8.01
C TYR A 121 -7.78 38.22 -8.09
N VAL A 122 -8.41 37.03 -8.05
CA VAL A 122 -9.88 36.91 -8.09
C VAL A 122 -10.52 37.49 -6.81
N ASN A 123 -9.82 37.48 -5.67
CA ASN A 123 -10.28 38.10 -4.43
C ASN A 123 -10.25 39.64 -4.50
N ASP A 124 -9.16 40.20 -5.02
CA ASP A 124 -8.94 41.65 -5.09
C ASP A 124 -9.86 42.28 -6.15
N GLU A 125 -10.07 41.61 -7.29
CA GLU A 125 -10.94 42.10 -8.37
C GLU A 125 -12.44 41.91 -8.09
N GLN A 126 -12.80 41.04 -7.15
CA GLN A 126 -14.18 40.80 -6.70
C GLN A 126 -15.22 40.67 -7.84
N PRO A 127 -15.11 39.68 -8.75
CA PRO A 127 -16.02 39.57 -9.90
C PRO A 127 -17.50 39.45 -9.51
N TRP A 128 -17.83 38.94 -8.32
CA TRP A 128 -19.22 38.91 -7.81
C TRP A 128 -19.78 40.28 -7.42
N VAL A 129 -18.92 41.26 -7.12
CA VAL A 129 -19.31 42.65 -6.90
C VAL A 129 -19.43 43.34 -8.24
N ILE A 130 -18.40 43.23 -9.09
CA ILE A 130 -18.39 43.82 -10.44
C ILE A 130 -19.58 43.33 -11.26
N ALA A 131 -19.97 42.05 -11.13
CA ALA A 131 -21.11 41.50 -11.84
C ALA A 131 -22.47 42.12 -11.50
N LYS A 132 -22.56 42.89 -10.41
CA LYS A 132 -23.78 43.60 -10.00
C LYS A 132 -23.77 45.08 -10.43
N GLN A 133 -22.66 45.58 -10.96
CA GLN A 133 -22.51 46.96 -11.38
C GLN A 133 -22.85 47.10 -12.87
N GLU A 134 -23.66 48.10 -13.20
CA GLU A 134 -24.08 48.38 -14.57
C GLU A 134 -22.90 48.95 -15.39
N GLY A 135 -22.76 48.52 -16.65
CA GLY A 135 -21.71 48.99 -17.55
C GLY A 135 -20.31 48.43 -17.29
N GLN A 136 -20.14 47.44 -16.41
CA GLN A 136 -18.85 46.83 -16.06
C GLN A 136 -18.59 45.47 -16.73
N ASP A 137 -19.35 45.15 -17.78
CA ASP A 137 -19.36 43.83 -18.43
C ASP A 137 -18.01 43.48 -19.04
N ASP A 138 -17.38 44.43 -19.74
CA ASP A 138 -16.05 44.24 -20.33
C ASP A 138 -14.99 43.99 -19.24
N LYS A 139 -15.07 44.72 -18.12
CA LYS A 139 -14.17 44.54 -16.98
C LYS A 139 -14.36 43.16 -16.35
N LEU A 140 -15.61 42.74 -16.12
CA LEU A 140 -15.92 41.41 -15.59
C LEU A 140 -15.41 40.31 -16.51
N GLN A 141 -15.62 40.44 -17.83
CA GLN A 141 -15.15 39.48 -18.81
C GLN A 141 -13.62 39.39 -18.80
N ALA A 142 -12.92 40.52 -18.76
CA ALA A 142 -11.46 40.57 -18.67
C ALA A 142 -10.95 39.88 -17.40
N ILE A 143 -11.50 40.18 -16.23
CA ILE A 143 -11.14 39.54 -14.95
C ILE A 143 -11.27 38.02 -15.04
N CYS A 144 -12.41 37.54 -15.54
CA CYS A 144 -12.64 36.11 -15.68
C CYS A 144 -11.71 35.47 -16.73
N THR A 145 -11.37 36.21 -17.79
CA THR A 145 -10.44 35.77 -18.85
C THR A 145 -9.03 35.59 -18.32
N ASN A 146 -8.52 36.56 -17.54
CA ASN A 146 -7.20 36.46 -16.92
C ASN A 146 -7.16 35.28 -15.92
N ALA A 147 -8.18 35.15 -15.07
CA ALA A 147 -8.28 34.07 -14.09
C ALA A 147 -8.30 32.67 -14.75
N LEU A 148 -9.04 32.51 -15.86
CA LEU A 148 -9.10 31.24 -16.58
C LEU A 148 -7.81 30.93 -17.35
N ASN A 149 -7.08 31.95 -17.80
CA ASN A 149 -5.72 31.76 -18.35
C ASN A 149 -4.72 31.33 -17.26
N MET A 150 -4.77 31.94 -16.06
CA MET A 150 -3.97 31.49 -14.91
C MET A 150 -4.29 30.02 -14.56
N PHE A 151 -5.58 29.67 -14.50
CA PHE A 151 -6.02 28.30 -14.29
C PHE A 151 -5.48 27.34 -15.37
N ARG A 152 -5.53 27.72 -16.65
CA ARG A 152 -4.97 26.92 -17.75
C ARG A 152 -3.47 26.67 -17.58
N LEU A 153 -2.71 27.69 -17.17
CA LEU A 153 -1.27 27.55 -16.93
C LEU A 153 -0.99 26.60 -15.75
N LEU A 154 -1.71 26.75 -14.64
CA LEU A 154 -1.61 25.84 -13.49
C LEU A 154 -1.93 24.40 -13.89
N MET A 155 -2.99 24.17 -14.67
CA MET A 155 -3.35 22.84 -15.15
C MET A 155 -2.34 22.27 -16.14
N THR A 156 -1.68 23.11 -16.94
CA THR A 156 -0.57 22.68 -17.80
C THR A 156 0.58 22.13 -16.96
N TYR A 157 0.89 22.81 -15.85
CA TYR A 157 1.96 22.38 -14.94
C TYR A 157 1.60 21.18 -14.08
N LEU A 158 0.31 21.00 -13.77
CA LEU A 158 -0.19 19.85 -13.02
C LEU A 158 -0.49 18.63 -13.90
N ALA A 159 -0.55 18.76 -15.23
CA ALA A 159 -0.91 17.66 -16.13
C ALA A 159 -0.08 16.37 -15.94
N PRO A 160 1.24 16.40 -15.68
CA PRO A 160 2.01 15.19 -15.38
C PRO A 160 1.54 14.45 -14.12
N VAL A 161 0.97 15.19 -13.16
CA VAL A 161 0.51 14.67 -11.86
C VAL A 161 -0.99 14.34 -11.88
N LEU A 162 -1.80 15.16 -12.55
CA LEU A 162 -3.27 15.11 -12.60
C LEU A 162 -3.79 14.94 -14.04
N PRO A 163 -3.49 13.81 -14.73
CA PRO A 163 -3.84 13.62 -16.13
C PRO A 163 -5.36 13.68 -16.43
N LYS A 164 -6.21 13.06 -15.62
CA LYS A 164 -7.67 13.07 -15.83
C LYS A 164 -8.27 14.45 -15.56
N THR A 165 -7.80 15.13 -14.50
CA THR A 165 -8.23 16.51 -14.23
C THR A 165 -7.75 17.45 -15.35
N ALA A 166 -6.55 17.24 -15.89
CA ALA A 166 -6.03 17.96 -17.04
C ALA A 166 -6.88 17.75 -18.30
N ASP A 167 -7.29 16.51 -18.60
CA ASP A 167 -8.21 16.22 -19.71
C ASP A 167 -9.58 16.88 -19.54
N ALA A 168 -10.12 16.87 -18.33
CA ALA A 168 -11.37 17.55 -18.01
C ALA A 168 -11.23 19.08 -18.15
N ALA A 169 -10.07 19.64 -17.76
CA ALA A 169 -9.75 21.05 -17.96
C ALA A 169 -9.59 21.41 -19.44
N GLN A 170 -8.93 20.56 -20.25
CA GLN A 170 -8.83 20.75 -21.70
C GLN A 170 -10.21 20.78 -22.37
N SER A 171 -11.08 19.84 -21.98
CA SER A 171 -12.45 19.76 -22.48
C SER A 171 -13.24 21.02 -22.09
N PHE A 172 -13.17 21.43 -20.83
CA PHE A 172 -13.83 22.65 -20.36
C PHE A 172 -13.33 23.90 -21.08
N LEU A 173 -12.01 24.05 -21.25
CA LEU A 173 -11.40 25.22 -21.87
C LEU A 173 -11.46 25.17 -23.40
N ASN A 174 -11.89 24.06 -24.02
CA ASN A 174 -11.76 23.81 -25.46
C ASN A 174 -10.36 24.13 -25.99
N ALA A 175 -9.32 23.82 -25.22
CA ALA A 175 -7.95 24.20 -25.52
C ALA A 175 -6.97 23.16 -25.01
N ARG A 176 -5.88 22.94 -25.75
CA ARG A 176 -4.81 22.06 -25.34
C ARG A 176 -4.00 22.68 -24.19
N LEU A 177 -3.60 21.83 -23.24
CA LEU A 177 -2.56 22.12 -22.27
C LEU A 177 -1.22 21.75 -22.90
N ASP A 178 -0.45 22.76 -23.29
CA ASP A 178 0.81 22.61 -24.02
C ASP A 178 1.90 23.41 -23.33
N TRP A 179 2.88 22.71 -22.76
CA TRP A 179 3.97 23.31 -22.02
C TRP A 179 4.84 24.24 -22.88
N ASN A 180 5.11 23.84 -24.12
CA ASN A 180 6.02 24.57 -25.01
C ASN A 180 5.33 25.80 -25.62
N ASN A 181 4.01 25.73 -25.78
CA ASN A 181 3.20 26.82 -26.31
C ASN A 181 2.37 27.53 -25.22
N ARG A 182 2.78 27.45 -23.95
CA ARG A 182 2.03 27.99 -22.81
C ARG A 182 1.84 29.51 -22.85
N ALA A 183 2.71 30.23 -23.56
CA ALA A 183 2.58 31.68 -23.78
C ALA A 183 1.40 32.06 -24.70
N ASN A 184 0.82 31.11 -25.44
CA ASN A 184 -0.35 31.36 -26.27
C ASN A 184 -1.60 31.42 -25.38
N LEU A 185 -1.94 32.62 -24.92
CA LEU A 185 -3.09 32.87 -24.06
C LEU A 185 -4.42 32.74 -24.84
N LEU A 186 -5.47 32.34 -24.12
CA LEU A 186 -6.82 32.24 -24.65
C LEU A 186 -7.48 33.62 -24.64
N GLU A 187 -7.61 34.22 -25.83
CA GLU A 187 -8.33 35.48 -26.06
C GLU A 187 -9.42 35.27 -27.11
N ASN A 188 -10.57 35.91 -26.94
CA ASN A 188 -11.72 35.77 -27.85
C ASN A 188 -12.12 34.30 -28.12
N HIS A 189 -11.86 33.44 -27.14
CA HIS A 189 -11.93 31.98 -27.25
C HIS A 189 -13.17 31.41 -26.55
N GLY A 190 -13.79 30.38 -27.12
CA GLY A 190 -14.99 29.76 -26.57
C GLY A 190 -14.67 28.67 -25.53
N ILE A 191 -15.36 28.68 -24.40
CA ILE A 191 -15.26 27.65 -23.35
C ILE A 191 -16.61 26.96 -23.15
N ASP A 192 -16.56 25.73 -22.67
CA ASP A 192 -17.74 24.95 -22.32
C ASP A 192 -18.26 25.30 -20.92
N LYS A 193 -19.47 24.83 -20.60
CA LYS A 193 -20.03 24.96 -19.25
C LYS A 193 -19.17 24.22 -18.24
N PHE A 194 -18.64 24.95 -17.26
CA PHE A 194 -17.85 24.38 -16.17
C PHE A 194 -18.64 23.31 -15.39
N LYS A 195 -17.97 22.19 -15.13
CA LYS A 195 -18.40 21.13 -14.22
C LYS A 195 -17.32 20.99 -13.14
N PRO A 196 -17.68 20.64 -11.90
CA PRO A 196 -16.69 20.39 -10.86
C PRO A 196 -15.65 19.36 -11.35
N LEU A 197 -14.38 19.77 -11.40
CA LEU A 197 -13.29 18.95 -11.92
C LEU A 197 -12.76 17.96 -10.87
N MET A 198 -12.93 18.31 -9.60
CA MET A 198 -12.49 17.51 -8.47
C MET A 198 -13.43 17.71 -7.29
N ASN A 199 -13.68 16.62 -6.56
CA ASN A 199 -14.47 16.65 -5.33
C ASN A 199 -13.55 16.67 -4.12
N ARG A 200 -14.08 17.12 -2.98
CA ARG A 200 -13.37 17.03 -1.71
C ARG A 200 -13.18 15.57 -1.32
N VAL A 201 -12.02 15.26 -0.75
CA VAL A 201 -11.74 14.01 -0.04
C VAL A 201 -12.53 14.03 1.26
N ASP A 202 -13.37 13.02 1.46
CA ASP A 202 -14.12 12.81 2.68
C ASP A 202 -13.41 11.77 3.56
N MET A 203 -13.24 12.09 4.85
CA MET A 203 -12.66 11.15 5.82
C MET A 203 -13.49 9.86 5.92
N ALA A 204 -14.81 9.93 5.74
CA ALA A 204 -15.66 8.74 5.74
C ALA A 204 -15.34 7.79 4.57
N GLN A 205 -14.86 8.32 3.43
CA GLN A 205 -14.40 7.47 2.31
C GLN A 205 -13.05 6.81 2.62
N ILE A 206 -12.16 7.52 3.33
CA ILE A 206 -10.88 6.97 3.80
C ILE A 206 -11.12 5.86 4.82
N GLU A 207 -12.02 6.06 5.77
CA GLU A 207 -12.39 5.05 6.76
C GLU A 207 -12.95 3.79 6.08
N LYS A 208 -13.89 3.95 5.14
CA LYS A 208 -14.41 2.84 4.33
C LYS A 208 -13.31 2.11 3.57
N MET A 209 -12.35 2.82 3.00
CA MET A 209 -11.19 2.21 2.33
C MET A 209 -10.32 1.41 3.30
N LEU A 210 -10.08 1.92 4.51
CA LEU A 210 -9.29 1.21 5.52
C LEU A 210 -10.01 -0.04 6.02
N ASP A 211 -11.33 0.02 6.19
CA ASP A 211 -12.14 -1.13 6.59
C ASP A 211 -12.22 -2.16 5.47
N ALA A 212 -12.46 -1.74 4.23
CA ALA A 212 -12.37 -2.61 3.06
C ALA A 212 -10.97 -3.21 2.92
N SER A 213 -9.90 -2.50 3.25
CA SER A 213 -8.54 -3.05 3.24
C SER A 213 -8.30 -4.12 4.32
N LYS A 214 -9.09 -4.14 5.40
CA LYS A 214 -9.09 -5.22 6.40
C LYS A 214 -9.96 -6.39 5.94
N GLU A 215 -11.03 -6.13 5.19
CA GLU A 215 -12.01 -7.13 4.73
C GLU A 215 -11.64 -7.81 3.41
N GLU A 216 -11.08 -7.08 2.44
CA GLU A 216 -10.55 -7.58 1.16
C GLU A 216 -9.29 -8.43 1.33
N MET A 217 -8.96 -8.80 2.57
CA MET A 217 -8.09 -9.90 2.83
C MET A 217 -8.74 -11.18 2.27
N PRO A 218 -8.17 -11.82 1.24
CA PRO A 218 -8.35 -13.25 1.15
C PRO A 218 -7.72 -13.82 2.43
N ALA A 219 -8.34 -14.80 3.10
CA ALA A 219 -7.51 -15.78 3.80
C ALA A 219 -6.46 -16.23 2.76
N ALA A 220 -5.20 -15.89 3.02
CA ALA A 220 -4.17 -15.69 2.01
C ALA A 220 -4.07 -16.80 0.94
N VAL A 221 -4.04 -16.42 -0.35
CA VAL A 221 -3.59 -17.26 -1.48
C VAL A 221 -3.03 -16.31 -2.55
N GLY A 222 -1.91 -16.48 -3.28
CA GLY A 222 -0.88 -17.52 -3.52
C GLY A 222 -0.01 -17.04 -4.74
N GLN A 223 1.13 -17.65 -5.13
CA GLN A 223 1.28 -18.58 -6.30
C GLN A 223 2.76 -18.76 -6.77
N PRO A 224 3.14 -19.75 -7.65
CA PRO A 224 2.30 -20.66 -8.46
C PRO A 224 2.62 -22.19 -8.50
N SER A 225 1.52 -22.97 -8.57
CA SER A 225 1.21 -24.23 -9.31
C SER A 225 1.96 -25.58 -9.13
N ALA A 226 1.12 -26.59 -8.84
CA ALA A 226 1.16 -28.03 -9.17
C ALA A 226 1.88 -29.05 -8.24
N ALA A 227 1.19 -29.45 -7.17
CA ALA A 227 0.96 -30.85 -6.78
C ALA A 227 -0.19 -30.91 -5.73
N PRO A 228 -1.01 -31.98 -5.68
CA PRO A 228 -2.18 -32.03 -4.82
C PRO A 228 -1.74 -32.19 -3.35
N THR A 229 -1.96 -31.17 -2.53
CA THR A 229 -1.64 -31.21 -1.09
C THR A 229 -2.75 -31.90 -0.32
N ALA A 230 -2.38 -32.99 0.35
CA ALA A 230 -3.19 -33.72 1.31
C ALA A 230 -3.72 -32.80 2.43
N ASP A 231 -4.90 -33.13 2.94
CA ASP A 231 -5.56 -32.49 4.08
C ASP A 231 -4.60 -32.32 5.27
N LEU A 232 -4.13 -31.10 5.50
CA LEU A 232 -3.35 -30.77 6.69
C LEU A 232 -4.30 -30.44 7.84
N GLU A 233 -4.02 -30.99 9.02
CA GLU A 233 -4.79 -30.69 10.23
C GLU A 233 -4.68 -29.20 10.59
N PRO A 234 -5.78 -28.57 11.06
CA PRO A 234 -5.76 -27.18 11.47
C PRO A 234 -4.83 -26.98 12.67
N VAL A 235 -4.15 -25.83 12.69
CA VAL A 235 -3.31 -25.43 13.83
C VAL A 235 -4.17 -25.35 15.09
N ALA A 236 -3.70 -25.95 16.19
CA ALA A 236 -4.39 -25.95 17.47
C ALA A 236 -4.53 -24.53 18.06
N GLU A 237 -5.40 -24.37 19.05
CA GLU A 237 -5.59 -23.10 19.78
C GLU A 237 -4.29 -22.59 20.41
N GLU A 238 -4.18 -21.27 20.56
CA GLU A 238 -3.01 -20.63 21.14
C GLU A 238 -2.82 -21.05 22.61
N ILE A 239 -1.56 -21.33 23.00
CA ILE A 239 -1.17 -21.64 24.38
C ILE A 239 -0.15 -20.62 24.88
N GLU A 240 -0.07 -20.44 26.20
CA GLU A 240 0.92 -19.56 26.83
C GLU A 240 2.28 -20.26 26.93
N PHE A 241 3.38 -19.48 26.94
CA PHE A 241 4.75 -20.03 27.04
C PHE A 241 4.96 -21.04 28.20
N PRO A 242 4.38 -20.85 29.41
CA PRO A 242 4.48 -21.83 30.48
C PRO A 242 3.91 -23.21 30.13
N ASP A 243 2.95 -23.31 29.20
CA ASP A 243 2.41 -24.60 28.75
C ASP A 243 3.39 -25.35 27.86
N PHE A 244 4.08 -24.64 26.97
CA PHE A 244 5.19 -25.22 26.20
C PHE A 244 6.36 -25.62 27.10
N ALA A 245 6.72 -24.76 28.06
CA ALA A 245 7.83 -25.01 28.99
C ALA A 245 7.62 -26.25 29.89
N LYS A 246 6.38 -26.73 30.05
CA LYS A 246 6.05 -27.98 30.74
C LYS A 246 6.52 -29.22 29.96
N VAL A 247 6.70 -29.13 28.65
CA VAL A 247 7.19 -30.24 27.81
C VAL A 247 8.71 -30.24 27.83
N ASP A 248 9.34 -31.33 28.24
CA ASP A 248 10.79 -31.47 28.20
C ASP A 248 11.20 -32.15 26.89
N LEU A 249 11.54 -31.34 25.89
CA LEU A 249 12.06 -31.79 24.61
C LEU A 249 13.59 -31.86 24.64
N ARG A 250 14.15 -33.00 24.25
CA ARG A 250 15.60 -33.25 24.26
C ARG A 250 16.07 -33.75 22.91
N VAL A 251 17.25 -33.29 22.52
CA VAL A 251 18.02 -33.91 21.44
C VAL A 251 18.52 -35.27 21.93
N ALA A 252 18.29 -36.31 21.14
CA ALA A 252 18.69 -37.68 21.43
C ALA A 252 19.43 -38.30 20.23
N LYS A 253 20.39 -39.16 20.51
CA LYS A 253 21.04 -39.99 19.50
C LYS A 253 20.44 -41.39 19.51
N ILE A 254 20.06 -41.89 18.34
CA ILE A 254 19.61 -43.28 18.21
C ILE A 254 20.85 -44.17 18.26
N VAL A 255 21.07 -44.86 19.38
CA VAL A 255 22.23 -45.75 19.56
C VAL A 255 21.97 -47.16 19.09
N LYS A 256 20.69 -47.57 19.08
CA LYS A 256 20.27 -48.87 18.59
C LYS A 256 18.84 -48.81 18.07
N ALA A 257 18.58 -49.48 16.95
CA ALA A 257 17.23 -49.66 16.42
C ALA A 257 16.96 -51.13 16.15
N GLU A 258 15.78 -51.62 16.53
CA GLU A 258 15.42 -53.04 16.38
C GLU A 258 13.97 -53.20 15.94
N HIS A 259 13.71 -54.28 15.19
CA HIS A 259 12.35 -54.72 14.93
C HIS A 259 11.72 -55.27 16.21
N VAL A 260 10.42 -54.99 16.38
CA VAL A 260 9.62 -55.56 17.46
C VAL A 260 8.90 -56.80 16.94
N GLU A 261 9.23 -57.98 17.47
CA GLU A 261 8.55 -59.23 17.15
C GLU A 261 7.06 -59.13 17.52
N GLY A 262 6.18 -59.41 16.56
CA GLY A 262 4.73 -59.34 16.76
C GLY A 262 4.12 -57.94 16.70
N ALA A 263 4.86 -56.91 16.26
CA ALA A 263 4.31 -55.59 15.96
C ALA A 263 4.66 -55.14 14.53
N ASP A 264 3.62 -54.93 13.71
CA ASP A 264 3.80 -54.61 12.29
C ASP A 264 4.16 -53.14 12.03
N LYS A 265 3.92 -52.26 13.01
CA LYS A 265 4.08 -50.80 12.87
C LYS A 265 5.18 -50.18 13.74
N LEU A 266 5.75 -50.93 14.68
CA LEU A 266 6.66 -50.39 15.70
C LEU A 266 8.11 -50.79 15.47
N LEU A 267 9.03 -49.84 15.66
CA LEU A 267 10.44 -50.08 15.91
C LEU A 267 10.74 -49.79 17.38
N ARG A 268 11.68 -50.55 17.95
CA ARG A 268 12.25 -50.27 19.26
C ARG A 268 13.52 -49.46 19.06
N LEU A 269 13.57 -48.28 19.66
CA LEU A 269 14.73 -47.39 19.61
C LEU A 269 15.31 -47.25 21.02
N THR A 270 16.62 -47.46 21.12
CA THR A 270 17.40 -47.04 22.29
C THR A 270 18.00 -45.68 21.97
N LEU A 271 17.65 -44.70 22.79
CA LEU A 271 18.01 -43.30 22.61
C LEU A 271 18.97 -42.85 23.72
N ASP A 272 20.14 -42.33 23.36
CA ASP A 272 21.04 -41.65 24.28
C ASP A 272 20.64 -40.17 24.39
N ILE A 273 20.37 -39.72 25.62
CA ILE A 273 20.03 -38.32 25.95
C ILE A 273 21.13 -37.62 26.75
N GLY A 274 22.37 -38.11 26.70
CA GLY A 274 23.53 -37.53 27.36
C GLY A 274 23.62 -37.78 28.87
N HIS A 275 22.53 -38.22 29.50
CA HIS A 275 22.46 -38.58 30.93
C HIS A 275 21.86 -39.97 31.16
N GLY A 276 22.00 -40.84 30.15
CA GLY A 276 21.52 -42.22 30.16
C GLY A 276 20.76 -42.57 28.90
N GLU A 277 20.45 -43.86 28.76
CA GLU A 277 19.65 -44.37 27.65
C GLU A 277 18.15 -44.42 28.02
N ARG A 278 17.30 -44.25 27.01
CA ARG A 278 15.85 -44.38 27.09
C ARG A 278 15.35 -45.32 26.02
N ASN A 279 14.42 -46.20 26.39
CA ASN A 279 13.78 -47.09 25.44
C ASN A 279 12.46 -46.50 24.95
N VAL A 280 12.29 -46.37 23.63
CA VAL A 280 11.07 -45.84 23.01
C VAL A 280 10.58 -46.76 21.91
N PHE A 281 9.26 -46.97 21.83
CA PHE A 281 8.62 -47.68 20.74
C PHE A 281 7.97 -46.69 19.76
N ALA A 282 8.52 -46.58 18.56
CA ALA A 282 8.13 -45.58 17.57
C ALA A 282 7.35 -46.22 16.40
N GLY A 283 6.22 -45.61 16.01
CA GLY A 283 5.33 -46.04 14.93
C GLY A 283 5.84 -45.80 13.52
N ILE A 284 7.14 -45.97 13.29
CA ILE A 284 7.85 -45.49 12.09
C ILE A 284 8.37 -46.63 11.19
N LYS A 285 8.06 -47.89 11.53
CA LYS A 285 8.54 -49.10 10.83
C LYS A 285 8.18 -49.13 9.35
N SER A 286 7.08 -48.46 8.97
CA SER A 286 6.64 -48.35 7.58
C SER A 286 7.49 -47.41 6.72
N ALA A 287 8.21 -46.47 7.33
CA ALA A 287 9.02 -45.47 6.63
C ALA A 287 10.54 -45.73 6.74
N TYR A 288 11.00 -46.36 7.82
CA TYR A 288 12.43 -46.54 8.09
C TYR A 288 12.77 -47.99 8.44
N LYS A 289 13.96 -48.42 8.02
CA LYS A 289 14.56 -49.66 8.53
C LYS A 289 15.48 -49.34 9.71
N PRO A 290 15.72 -50.30 10.62
CA PRO A 290 16.59 -50.08 11.77
C PRO A 290 17.98 -49.54 11.41
N GLU A 291 18.58 -50.06 10.34
CA GLU A 291 19.93 -49.71 9.91
C GLU A 291 20.03 -48.24 9.43
N ASP A 292 18.93 -47.66 8.98
CA ASP A 292 18.85 -46.26 8.52
C ASP A 292 18.76 -45.26 9.68
N LEU A 293 18.58 -45.73 10.91
CA LEU A 293 18.30 -44.89 12.08
C LEU A 293 19.48 -44.82 13.05
N GLU A 294 20.28 -45.88 13.15
CA GLU A 294 21.41 -45.91 14.07
C GLU A 294 22.42 -44.80 13.77
N GLY A 295 22.82 -44.08 14.82
CA GLY A 295 23.71 -42.93 14.74
C GLY A 295 23.02 -41.60 14.43
N ARG A 296 21.75 -41.58 14.00
CA ARG A 296 21.03 -40.32 13.70
C ARG A 296 20.63 -39.57 14.97
N MET A 297 20.57 -38.24 14.83
CA MET A 297 20.06 -37.34 15.85
C MET A 297 18.57 -37.10 15.63
N THR A 298 17.81 -37.06 16.72
CA THR A 298 16.36 -36.84 16.71
C THR A 298 15.92 -36.00 17.90
N VAL A 299 14.70 -35.47 17.87
CA VAL A 299 14.07 -34.85 19.04
C VAL A 299 13.13 -35.85 19.72
N MET A 300 13.17 -35.92 21.04
CA MET A 300 12.24 -36.71 21.85
C MET A 300 11.59 -35.89 22.97
N VAL A 301 10.38 -36.28 23.36
CA VAL A 301 9.73 -35.85 24.59
C VAL A 301 10.21 -36.73 25.74
N ALA A 302 10.98 -36.15 26.67
CA ALA A 302 11.70 -36.86 27.73
C ALA A 302 10.92 -36.97 29.05
N ASN A 303 9.90 -36.15 29.26
CA ASN A 303 9.12 -36.11 30.51
C ASN A 303 7.71 -36.70 30.41
N LEU A 304 7.43 -37.52 29.38
CA LEU A 304 6.20 -38.31 29.35
C LEU A 304 6.26 -39.41 30.40
N LYS A 305 5.12 -39.66 31.08
CA LYS A 305 5.02 -40.79 32.00
C LYS A 305 5.31 -42.09 31.25
N PRO A 306 6.26 -42.93 31.73
CA PRO A 306 6.56 -44.19 31.08
C PRO A 306 5.29 -45.05 30.91
N ARG A 307 5.11 -45.63 29.73
CA ARG A 307 3.96 -46.49 29.40
C ARG A 307 4.41 -47.93 29.21
N LYS A 308 3.85 -48.85 29.98
CA LYS A 308 4.06 -50.29 29.80
C LYS A 308 3.33 -50.75 28.54
N MET A 309 4.08 -51.28 27.58
CA MET A 309 3.55 -51.88 26.35
C MET A 309 3.77 -53.40 26.40
N LYS A 310 3.13 -54.13 25.49
CA LYS A 310 3.25 -55.60 25.38
C LYS A 310 4.71 -56.08 25.22
N PHE A 311 5.57 -55.22 24.68
CA PHE A 311 6.96 -55.55 24.29
C PHE A 311 8.03 -54.90 25.18
N GLY A 312 7.63 -54.14 26.21
CA GLY A 312 8.54 -53.44 27.11
C GLY A 312 8.00 -52.10 27.60
N MET A 313 8.84 -51.33 28.27
CA MET A 313 8.51 -49.98 28.75
C MET A 313 8.89 -48.93 27.70
N SER A 314 7.96 -48.03 27.33
CA SER A 314 8.27 -46.84 26.53
C SER A 314 8.45 -45.65 27.46
N GLU A 315 9.61 -45.01 27.44
CA GLU A 315 10.02 -43.96 28.38
C GLU A 315 10.02 -42.56 27.75
N GLY A 316 9.35 -42.40 26.61
CA GLY A 316 9.28 -41.16 25.87
C GLY A 316 8.61 -41.34 24.52
N MET A 317 8.70 -40.30 23.69
CA MET A 317 8.18 -40.27 22.32
C MET A 317 9.14 -39.52 21.40
N VAL A 318 9.48 -40.11 20.26
CA VAL A 318 10.22 -39.43 19.18
C VAL A 318 9.27 -38.59 18.35
N LEU A 319 9.70 -37.41 17.92
CA LEU A 319 8.89 -36.52 17.08
C LEU A 319 9.09 -36.83 15.59
N ALA A 320 7.97 -36.98 14.89
CA ALA A 320 7.92 -37.15 13.45
C ALA A 320 6.71 -36.42 12.86
N ALA A 321 6.79 -36.02 11.59
CA ALA A 321 5.74 -35.34 10.86
C ALA A 321 5.27 -36.20 9.66
N GLY A 322 4.02 -36.00 9.23
CA GLY A 322 3.48 -36.58 8.00
C GLY A 322 2.24 -37.47 8.20
N PRO A 323 1.51 -37.80 7.12
CA PRO A 323 0.19 -38.44 7.17
C PRO A 323 0.21 -39.92 7.59
N GLY A 324 1.38 -40.49 7.88
CA GLY A 324 1.56 -41.88 8.28
C GLY A 324 2.09 -42.77 7.16
N GLY A 325 2.25 -44.07 7.44
CA GLY A 325 2.75 -45.03 6.46
C GLY A 325 4.19 -44.76 6.05
N LYS A 326 4.46 -44.65 4.74
CA LYS A 326 5.81 -44.37 4.20
C LYS A 326 6.18 -42.88 4.26
N GLU A 327 5.20 -42.00 4.43
CA GLU A 327 5.38 -40.55 4.46
C GLU A 327 5.51 -40.04 5.90
N ILE A 328 6.34 -40.72 6.69
CA ILE A 328 6.68 -40.31 8.06
C ILE A 328 8.11 -39.76 8.03
N PHE A 329 8.29 -38.56 8.56
CA PHE A 329 9.55 -37.83 8.56
C PHE A 329 10.01 -37.55 10.00
N ILE A 330 11.07 -38.20 10.46
CA ILE A 330 11.65 -37.95 11.78
C ILE A 330 12.30 -36.57 11.81
N LEU A 331 12.05 -35.80 12.89
CA LEU A 331 12.65 -34.48 13.07
C LEU A 331 14.09 -34.60 13.58
N SER A 332 15.03 -34.02 12.85
CA SER A 332 16.46 -33.96 13.21
C SER A 332 16.91 -32.53 13.48
N PRO A 333 17.73 -32.29 14.52
CA PRO A 333 18.34 -30.98 14.76
C PRO A 333 19.48 -30.72 13.76
N ASP A 334 19.86 -29.44 13.62
CA ASP A 334 21.02 -29.01 12.84
C ASP A 334 22.34 -29.55 13.40
N SER A 335 23.39 -29.52 12.56
CA SER A 335 24.73 -29.95 12.93
C SER A 335 25.28 -29.16 14.13
N GLY A 336 25.88 -29.87 15.08
CA GLY A 336 26.43 -29.28 16.32
C GLY A 336 25.56 -29.51 17.55
N ALA A 337 24.29 -29.92 17.37
CA ALA A 337 23.47 -30.39 18.48
C ALA A 337 24.04 -31.70 19.06
N THR A 338 24.08 -31.83 20.39
CA THR A 338 24.57 -33.02 21.09
C THR A 338 23.49 -33.65 21.97
N PRO A 339 23.58 -34.96 22.29
CA PRO A 339 22.63 -35.63 23.17
C PRO A 339 22.43 -34.89 24.49
N GLY A 340 21.17 -34.71 24.90
CA GLY A 340 20.78 -34.07 26.17
C GLY A 340 20.55 -32.57 26.13
N MET A 341 20.89 -31.89 25.03
CA MET A 341 20.52 -30.49 24.83
C MET A 341 19.00 -30.32 24.86
N ARG A 342 18.53 -29.33 25.62
CA ARG A 342 17.11 -29.01 25.73
C ARG A 342 16.67 -28.17 24.53
N VAL A 343 15.51 -28.51 23.96
CA VAL A 343 14.81 -27.69 22.97
C VAL A 343 13.86 -26.76 23.72
N MET A 344 13.97 -25.45 23.51
CA MET A 344 13.23 -24.39 24.20
C MET A 344 12.72 -23.33 23.25
#